data_AF-A0A2G2LW29-F1
#
_entry.id   AF-A0A2G2LW29-F1
#
_cell.length_a   1.000
_cell.length_b   1.000
_cell.length_c   1.000
_cell.angle_alpha   90.00
_cell.angle_beta   90.00
_cell.angle_gamma   90.00
#
_symmetry.space_group_name_H-M   'P 1'
#
loop_
_entity.id
_entity.type
_entity.pdbx_description
1 polymer ?
#
loop_
_entity_poly.entity_id
_entity_poly.type
_entity_poly.pdbx_seq_one_letter_code
_entity_poly.pdbx_strand_id
1 'polypeptide(L)'
;MNTGPLIAIALFALLFVVAALRAVLGYRWVHRDAREEWPDYKKNQPRLTKGLNEDQYVQAYVRTHGPRGALYGAVMLITAAILTPVIMLMLTALYGILIAEPMPTAGTASANLAGEVGRQFRLDGPLVYAFFLFFGLIASWGGVAFVVAHRFHRNRPGSLEEELRLARGEDELPDAPTQRQRPKWSPLVQTDDGLKMPVKTNVKPDKD
;
A
#
# COMPACT_ATOMS: atom_id res chain seq x y z
N MET A 1 -29.74 -4.70 -25.46
CA MET A 1 -28.26 -4.66 -25.35
C MET A 1 -27.93 -4.42 -23.89
N ASN A 2 -27.07 -5.23 -23.28
CA ASN A 2 -26.71 -5.08 -21.87
C ASN A 2 -25.74 -3.90 -21.72
N THR A 3 -26.26 -2.74 -21.31
CA THR A 3 -25.47 -1.52 -21.10
C THR A 3 -24.70 -1.52 -19.78
N GLY A 4 -25.01 -2.44 -18.86
CA GLY A 4 -24.39 -2.53 -17.53
C GLY A 4 -22.85 -2.55 -17.55
N PRO A 5 -22.20 -3.43 -18.32
CA PRO A 5 -20.74 -3.48 -18.39
C PRO A 5 -20.12 -2.17 -18.91
N LEU A 6 -20.76 -1.52 -19.88
CA LEU A 6 -20.26 -0.25 -20.45
C LEU A 6 -20.34 0.88 -19.43
N ILE A 7 -21.41 0.95 -18.64
CA ILE A 7 -21.55 1.93 -17.55
C ILE A 7 -20.47 1.71 -16.49
N ALA A 8 -20.22 0.46 -16.10
CA ALA A 8 -19.18 0.14 -15.13
C ALA A 8 -17.79 0.56 -15.62
N ILE A 9 -17.43 0.24 -16.86
CA ILE A 9 -16.17 0.66 -17.48
C ILE A 9 -16.05 2.19 -17.51
N ALA A 10 -17.12 2.89 -17.90
CA ALA A 10 -17.14 4.36 -17.94
C ALA A 10 -16.91 4.97 -16.55
N LEU A 11 -17.53 4.43 -15.50
CA LEU A 11 -17.34 4.89 -14.12
C LEU A 11 -15.90 4.65 -13.62
N PHE A 12 -15.33 3.47 -13.91
CA PHE A 12 -13.92 3.19 -13.57
C PHE A 12 -12.96 4.12 -14.32
N ALA A 13 -13.20 4.36 -15.61
CA ALA A 13 -12.41 5.30 -16.41
C ALA A 13 -12.51 6.72 -15.85
N LEU A 14 -13.70 7.17 -15.47
CA LEU A 14 -13.91 8.48 -14.87
C LEU A 14 -13.15 8.63 -13.54
N LEU A 15 -13.28 7.64 -12.64
CA LEU A 15 -12.58 7.64 -11.36
C LEU A 15 -11.06 7.68 -11.57
N PHE A 16 -10.57 6.93 -12.55
CA PHE A 16 -9.16 6.92 -12.92
C PHE A 16 -8.68 8.30 -13.41
N VAL A 17 -9.44 8.94 -14.30
CA VAL A 17 -9.12 10.28 -14.82
C VAL A 17 -9.09 11.31 -13.69
N VAL A 18 -10.05 11.28 -12.77
CA VAL A 18 -10.11 12.20 -11.63
C VAL A 18 -8.91 12.00 -10.69
N ALA A 19 -8.54 10.75 -10.40
CA ALA A 19 -7.39 10.43 -9.56
C ALA A 19 -6.07 10.86 -10.22
N ALA A 20 -5.91 10.60 -11.52
CA ALA A 20 -4.75 11.01 -12.30
C ALA A 20 -4.63 12.54 -12.36
N LEU A 21 -5.74 13.24 -12.62
CA LEU A 21 -5.77 14.70 -12.65
C LEU A 21 -5.39 15.28 -11.29
N ARG A 22 -5.93 14.75 -10.19
CA ARG A 22 -5.57 15.18 -8.83
C ARG A 22 -4.07 14.98 -8.56
N ALA A 23 -3.50 13.87 -8.98
CA ALA A 23 -2.07 13.61 -8.82
C ALA A 23 -1.23 14.63 -9.63
N VAL A 24 -1.55 14.82 -10.91
CA VAL A 24 -0.83 15.75 -11.79
C VAL A 24 -0.92 17.19 -11.27
N LEU A 25 -2.11 17.66 -10.88
CA LEU A 25 -2.29 18.99 -10.31
C LEU A 25 -1.51 19.16 -9.00
N GLY A 26 -1.53 18.15 -8.13
CA GLY A 26 -0.77 18.17 -6.88
C GLY A 26 0.74 18.30 -7.14
N TYR A 27 1.30 17.59 -8.11
CA TYR A 27 2.70 17.75 -8.50
C TYR A 27 3.00 19.16 -9.03
N ARG A 28 2.11 19.74 -9.84
CA ARG A 28 2.31 21.09 -10.38
C ARG A 28 2.27 22.16 -9.29
N TRP A 29 1.40 22.01 -8.30
CA TRP A 29 1.34 22.93 -7.16
C TRP A 29 2.59 22.84 -6.29
N VAL A 30 3.03 21.63 -5.93
CA VAL A 30 4.27 21.46 -5.14
C VAL A 30 5.49 22.02 -5.87
N HIS A 31 5.55 21.90 -7.21
CA HIS A 31 6.62 22.52 -8.00
C HIS A 31 6.62 24.05 -7.93
N ARG A 32 5.43 24.66 -7.94
CA ARG A 32 5.30 26.11 -7.85
C ARG A 32 5.66 26.58 -6.44
N ASP A 33 5.10 25.94 -5.42
CA ASP A 33 5.35 26.27 -4.02
C ASP A 33 6.85 26.16 -3.68
N ALA A 34 7.54 25.14 -4.21
CA ALA A 34 8.99 24.99 -4.05
C ALA A 34 9.78 26.15 -4.66
N ARG A 35 9.38 26.66 -5.83
CA ARG A 35 10.04 27.82 -6.47
C ARG A 35 9.78 29.11 -5.69
N GLU A 36 8.56 29.27 -5.17
CA GLU A 36 8.18 30.42 -4.35
C GLU A 36 8.92 30.44 -3.01
N GLU A 37 9.16 29.28 -2.38
CA GLU A 37 9.84 29.15 -1.09
C GLU A 37 11.38 29.29 -1.19
N TRP A 38 11.96 29.05 -2.37
CA TRP A 38 13.41 29.03 -2.57
C TRP A 38 14.16 30.30 -2.10
N PRO A 39 13.74 31.53 -2.43
CA PRO A 39 14.44 32.74 -2.00
C PRO A 39 14.52 32.89 -0.49
N ASP A 40 13.40 32.59 0.19
CA ASP A 40 13.31 32.64 1.65
C ASP A 40 14.11 31.53 2.30
N TYR A 41 14.05 30.31 1.75
CA TYR A 41 14.82 29.18 2.22
C TYR A 41 16.33 29.42 2.10
N LYS A 42 16.78 29.99 0.98
CA LYS A 42 18.18 30.38 0.75
C LYS A 42 18.67 31.44 1.73
N LYS A 43 17.81 32.41 2.09
CA LYS A 43 18.13 33.45 3.08
C LYS A 43 18.21 32.89 4.50
N ASN A 44 17.27 32.02 4.87
CA ASN A 44 17.14 31.51 6.24
C ASN A 44 18.08 30.34 6.54
N GLN A 45 18.47 29.56 5.52
CA GLN A 45 19.29 28.35 5.68
C GLN A 45 20.50 28.36 4.73
N PRO A 46 21.42 29.33 4.84
CA PRO A 46 22.56 29.48 3.92
C PRO A 46 23.52 28.27 3.98
N ARG A 47 23.61 27.61 5.14
CA ARG A 47 24.42 26.40 5.31
C ARG A 47 23.89 25.24 4.43
N LEU A 48 22.58 25.08 4.36
CA LEU A 48 21.94 23.99 3.62
C LEU A 48 21.77 24.28 2.13
N THR A 49 21.93 25.53 1.70
CA THR A 49 21.77 25.95 0.30
C THR A 49 23.09 26.26 -0.41
N LYS A 50 24.23 26.16 0.31
CA LYS A 50 25.55 26.40 -0.27
C LYS A 50 25.83 25.44 -1.43
N GLY A 51 26.04 25.97 -2.63
CA GLY A 51 26.35 25.18 -3.83
C GLY A 51 25.14 24.52 -4.50
N LEU A 52 23.91 24.76 -4.02
CA LEU A 52 22.69 24.28 -4.65
C LEU A 52 22.13 25.29 -5.64
N ASN A 53 21.71 24.79 -6.81
CA ASN A 53 20.84 25.53 -7.72
C ASN A 53 19.36 25.40 -7.28
N GLU A 54 18.53 26.35 -7.70
CA GLU A 54 17.08 26.32 -7.52
C GLU A 54 16.47 25.02 -8.05
N ASP A 55 16.87 24.54 -9.23
CA ASP A 55 16.32 23.31 -9.80
C ASP A 55 16.60 22.07 -8.94
N GLN A 56 17.79 22.01 -8.32
CA GLN A 56 18.15 20.92 -7.40
C GLN A 56 17.32 20.99 -6.12
N TYR A 57 17.10 22.20 -5.59
CA TYR A 57 16.21 22.41 -4.45
C TYR A 57 14.77 21.98 -4.78
N VAL A 58 14.23 22.42 -5.91
CA VAL A 58 12.87 22.08 -6.35
C VAL A 58 12.72 20.57 -6.53
N GLN A 59 13.71 19.89 -7.10
CA GLN A 59 13.68 18.44 -7.27
C GLN A 59 13.69 17.72 -5.92
N ALA A 60 14.56 18.11 -4.98
CA ALA A 60 14.59 17.57 -3.63
C ALA A 60 13.26 17.83 -2.88
N TYR A 61 12.73 19.05 -2.98
CA TYR A 61 11.49 19.45 -2.35
C TYR A 61 10.29 18.65 -2.86
N VAL A 62 10.13 18.53 -4.18
CA VAL A 62 9.06 17.74 -4.82
C VAL A 62 9.20 16.27 -4.47
N ARG A 63 10.43 15.77 -4.35
CA ARG A 63 10.68 14.41 -3.89
C ARG A 63 10.17 14.24 -2.45
N THR A 64 10.49 15.12 -1.52
CA THR A 64 10.07 14.99 -0.12
C THR A 64 8.57 15.26 0.11
N HIS A 65 8.01 16.29 -0.53
CA HIS A 65 6.64 16.77 -0.26
C HIS A 65 5.61 16.39 -1.34
N GLY A 66 6.02 15.73 -2.43
CA GLY A 66 5.12 15.35 -3.51
C GLY A 66 3.99 14.40 -3.06
N PRO A 67 2.81 14.44 -3.71
CA PRO A 67 1.64 13.63 -3.37
C PRO A 67 1.78 12.15 -3.79
N ARG A 68 2.83 11.48 -3.30
CA ARG A 68 3.20 10.11 -3.67
C ARG A 68 2.09 9.10 -3.40
N GLY A 69 1.36 9.27 -2.29
CA GLY A 69 0.27 8.35 -1.94
C GLY A 69 -0.79 8.23 -3.05
N ALA A 70 -1.13 9.35 -3.70
CA ALA A 70 -2.07 9.34 -4.81
C ALA A 70 -1.52 8.60 -6.04
N LEU A 71 -0.24 8.79 -6.35
CA LEU A 71 0.42 8.10 -7.47
C LEU A 71 0.49 6.58 -7.24
N TYR A 72 0.93 6.15 -6.06
CA TYR A 72 1.01 4.72 -5.74
C TYR A 72 -0.40 4.08 -5.68
N GLY A 73 -1.40 4.80 -5.17
CA GLY A 73 -2.80 4.36 -5.22
C GLY A 73 -3.30 4.17 -6.65
N ALA A 74 -3.02 5.12 -7.54
CA ALA A 74 -3.35 4.98 -8.97
C ALA A 74 -2.63 3.80 -9.62
N VAL A 75 -1.33 3.62 -9.38
CA VAL A 75 -0.55 2.48 -9.89
C VAL A 75 -1.12 1.15 -9.40
N MET A 76 -1.51 1.06 -8.13
CA MET A 76 -2.17 -0.13 -7.58
C MET A 76 -3.45 -0.46 -8.36
N LEU A 77 -4.34 0.52 -8.56
CA LEU A 77 -5.61 0.32 -9.25
C LEU A 77 -5.42 -0.11 -10.70
N ILE A 78 -4.49 0.52 -11.43
CA ILE A 78 -4.14 0.13 -12.81
C ILE A 78 -3.63 -1.31 -12.82
N THR A 79 -2.70 -1.63 -11.93
CA THR A 79 -2.09 -2.96 -11.86
C THR A 79 -3.14 -4.02 -11.55
N ALA A 80 -4.03 -3.77 -10.60
CA ALA A 80 -5.15 -4.66 -10.27
C ALA A 80 -6.09 -4.86 -11.47
N ALA A 81 -6.45 -3.78 -12.18
CA ALA A 81 -7.33 -3.85 -13.35
C ALA A 81 -6.70 -4.67 -14.50
N ILE A 82 -5.43 -4.42 -14.83
CA ILE A 82 -4.71 -5.13 -15.89
C ILE A 82 -4.51 -6.61 -15.53
N LEU A 83 -4.22 -6.92 -14.26
CA LEU A 83 -4.00 -8.30 -13.81
C LEU A 83 -5.30 -9.08 -13.60
N THR A 84 -6.46 -8.42 -13.47
CA THR A 84 -7.75 -9.08 -13.22
C THR A 84 -8.06 -10.24 -14.19
N PRO A 85 -7.96 -10.12 -15.54
CA PRO A 85 -8.23 -11.25 -16.43
C PRO A 85 -7.29 -12.45 -16.19
N VAL A 86 -6.01 -12.18 -15.91
CA VAL A 86 -5.01 -13.22 -15.61
C VAL A 86 -5.33 -13.90 -14.27
N ILE A 87 -5.65 -13.11 -13.24
CA ILE A 87 -6.06 -13.60 -11.93
C ILE A 87 -7.32 -14.48 -12.05
N MET A 88 -8.32 -14.05 -12.82
CA MET A 88 -9.56 -14.81 -13.03
C MET A 88 -9.30 -16.18 -13.68
N LEU A 89 -8.39 -16.23 -14.67
CA LEU A 89 -7.98 -17.48 -15.31
C LEU A 89 -7.26 -18.39 -14.31
N MET A 90 -6.30 -17.84 -13.54
CA MET A 90 -5.56 -18.58 -12.53
C MET A 90 -6.48 -19.12 -11.42
N LEU A 91 -7.41 -18.30 -10.90
CA LEU A 91 -8.36 -18.73 -9.88
C LEU A 91 -9.30 -19.82 -10.42
N THR A 92 -9.76 -19.69 -11.66
CA THR A 92 -10.61 -20.73 -12.27
C THR A 92 -9.87 -22.05 -12.42
N ALA A 93 -8.61 -22.02 -12.86
CA ALA A 93 -7.75 -23.21 -12.92
C ALA A 93 -7.49 -23.80 -11.53
N LEU A 94 -7.21 -22.95 -10.55
CA LEU A 94 -6.94 -23.37 -9.17
C LEU A 94 -8.16 -24.03 -8.52
N TYR A 95 -9.36 -23.48 -8.75
CA TYR A 95 -10.61 -24.11 -8.33
C TYR A 95 -10.77 -25.51 -8.92
N GLY A 96 -10.44 -25.65 -10.21
CA GLY A 96 -10.47 -26.94 -10.92
C GLY A 96 -9.48 -27.98 -10.39
N ILE A 97 -8.37 -27.56 -9.77
CA ILE A 97 -7.35 -28.45 -9.21
C ILE A 97 -7.65 -28.79 -7.75
N LEU A 98 -8.08 -27.80 -6.95
CA LEU A 98 -8.17 -27.94 -5.50
C LEU A 98 -9.56 -28.37 -5.00
N ILE A 99 -10.63 -28.01 -5.71
CA ILE A 99 -12.00 -28.14 -5.22
C ILE A 99 -12.82 -29.07 -6.11
N ALA A 100 -12.79 -28.84 -7.43
CA ALA A 100 -13.46 -29.75 -8.35
C ALA A 100 -12.60 -31.00 -8.51
N GLU A 101 -12.92 -32.08 -7.79
CA GLU A 101 -12.19 -33.36 -7.93
C GLU A 101 -11.98 -33.76 -9.40
N PRO A 102 -10.84 -34.39 -9.74
CA PRO A 102 -10.62 -34.93 -11.08
C PRO A 102 -11.72 -35.94 -11.39
N MET A 103 -12.39 -35.77 -12.53
CA MET A 103 -13.44 -36.69 -12.97
C MET A 103 -12.91 -38.13 -12.93
N PRO A 104 -13.56 -39.05 -12.18
CA PRO A 104 -13.54 -40.44 -12.60
C PRO A 104 -14.18 -40.44 -14.00
N THR A 105 -13.42 -40.92 -14.99
CA THR A 105 -13.89 -41.23 -16.34
C THR A 105 -15.32 -41.77 -16.29
N ALA A 106 -16.21 -41.18 -17.10
CA ALA A 106 -17.63 -41.51 -17.19
C ALA A 106 -17.86 -43.04 -17.13
N GLY A 107 -18.39 -43.54 -16.01
CA GLY A 107 -18.67 -44.97 -15.85
C GLY A 107 -18.88 -45.44 -14.42
N THR A 108 -18.25 -44.83 -13.41
CA THR A 108 -18.44 -45.25 -12.01
C THR A 108 -19.29 -44.25 -11.25
N ALA A 109 -20.59 -44.51 -11.17
CA ALA A 109 -21.46 -43.88 -10.19
C ALA A 109 -20.96 -44.27 -8.78
N SER A 110 -20.22 -43.40 -8.12
CA SER A 110 -19.80 -43.62 -6.74
C SER A 110 -21.07 -43.57 -5.87
N ALA A 111 -21.46 -44.70 -5.29
CA ALA A 111 -22.60 -44.84 -4.39
C ALA A 111 -22.34 -44.26 -2.97
N ASN A 112 -21.33 -43.40 -2.84
CA ASN A 112 -20.87 -42.85 -1.58
C ASN A 112 -21.32 -41.39 -1.43
N LEU A 113 -21.57 -40.97 -0.20
CA LEU A 113 -21.99 -39.61 0.17
C LEU A 113 -21.09 -38.52 -0.46
N ALA A 114 -19.80 -38.80 -0.63
CA ALA A 114 -18.84 -37.91 -1.30
C ALA A 114 -19.17 -37.65 -2.79
N GLY A 115 -19.66 -38.67 -3.52
CA GLY A 115 -20.07 -38.52 -4.93
C GLY A 115 -21.38 -37.76 -5.09
N GLU A 116 -22.31 -37.92 -4.13
CA GLU A 116 -23.57 -37.17 -4.10
C GLU A 116 -23.33 -35.69 -3.78
N VAL A 117 -22.45 -35.41 -2.80
CA VAL A 117 -21.99 -34.07 -2.42
C VAL A 117 -21.22 -33.40 -3.57
N GLY A 118 -20.31 -34.12 -4.23
CA GLY A 118 -19.61 -33.61 -5.43
C GLY A 118 -20.54 -33.31 -6.61
N ARG A 119 -21.63 -34.06 -6.74
CA ARG A 119 -22.68 -33.82 -7.75
C ARG A 119 -23.57 -32.62 -7.39
N GLN A 120 -23.94 -32.45 -6.13
CA GLN A 120 -24.63 -31.24 -5.64
C GLN A 120 -23.76 -29.99 -5.79
N PHE A 121 -22.45 -30.06 -5.57
CA PHE A 121 -21.54 -28.94 -5.88
C PHE A 121 -21.37 -28.67 -7.38
N ARG A 122 -21.84 -29.54 -8.29
CA ARG A 122 -21.92 -29.27 -9.73
C ARG A 122 -23.27 -28.70 -10.17
N LEU A 123 -24.38 -29.16 -9.57
CA LEU A 123 -25.74 -28.74 -9.93
C LEU A 123 -26.23 -27.52 -9.13
N ASP A 124 -25.87 -27.41 -7.84
CA ASP A 124 -26.01 -26.22 -6.96
C ASP A 124 -24.69 -25.42 -6.87
N GLY A 125 -23.74 -25.74 -7.76
CA GLY A 125 -22.37 -25.23 -7.85
C GLY A 125 -22.07 -23.76 -8.12
N PRO A 126 -23.02 -22.87 -8.51
CA PRO A 126 -22.69 -21.46 -8.73
C PRO A 126 -22.17 -20.79 -7.46
N LEU A 127 -22.67 -21.18 -6.28
CA LEU A 127 -22.42 -20.44 -5.05
C LEU A 127 -20.98 -20.62 -4.55
N VAL A 128 -20.49 -21.85 -4.42
CA VAL A 128 -19.12 -22.12 -3.94
C VAL A 128 -18.09 -21.59 -4.94
N TYR A 129 -18.33 -21.77 -6.23
CA TYR A 129 -17.47 -21.21 -7.28
C TYR A 129 -17.44 -19.68 -7.24
N ALA A 130 -18.61 -19.02 -7.14
CA ALA A 130 -18.68 -17.57 -7.04
C ALA A 130 -18.01 -17.04 -5.77
N PHE A 131 -18.20 -17.71 -4.62
CA PHE A 131 -17.51 -17.36 -3.37
C PHE A 131 -16.00 -17.50 -3.49
N PHE A 132 -15.52 -18.60 -4.07
CA PHE A 132 -14.10 -18.83 -4.29
C PHE A 132 -13.49 -17.76 -5.19
N LEU A 133 -14.13 -17.45 -6.32
CA LEU A 133 -13.67 -16.40 -7.22
C LEU A 133 -13.71 -15.02 -6.55
N PHE A 134 -14.77 -14.70 -5.83
CA PHE A 134 -14.93 -13.41 -5.17
C PHE A 134 -13.84 -13.16 -4.12
N PHE A 135 -13.67 -14.09 -3.18
CA PHE A 135 -12.64 -13.96 -2.14
C PHE A 135 -11.23 -14.13 -2.70
N GLY A 136 -11.03 -15.01 -3.69
CA GLY A 136 -9.76 -15.15 -4.38
C GLY A 136 -9.34 -13.87 -5.11
N LEU A 137 -10.30 -13.19 -5.75
CA LEU A 137 -10.05 -11.91 -6.43
C LEU A 137 -9.71 -10.81 -5.43
N ILE A 138 -10.48 -10.69 -4.33
CA ILE A 138 -10.18 -9.74 -3.25
C ILE A 138 -8.79 -10.01 -2.65
N ALA A 139 -8.47 -11.27 -2.35
CA ALA A 139 -7.16 -11.66 -1.82
C ALA A 139 -6.03 -11.28 -2.80
N SER A 140 -6.25 -11.49 -4.10
CA SER A 140 -5.27 -11.15 -5.14
C SER A 140 -5.07 -9.63 -5.23
N TRP A 141 -6.13 -8.83 -5.18
CA TRP A 141 -6.03 -7.37 -5.11
C TRP A 141 -5.34 -6.91 -3.83
N GLY A 142 -5.60 -7.57 -2.69
CA GLY A 142 -4.88 -7.35 -1.44
C GLY A 142 -3.39 -7.64 -1.58
N GLY A 143 -3.01 -8.69 -2.30
CA GLY A 143 -1.61 -9.00 -2.64
C GLY A 143 -0.96 -7.90 -3.48
N VAL A 144 -1.65 -7.40 -4.51
CA VAL A 144 -1.17 -6.25 -5.30
C VAL A 144 -1.00 -5.02 -4.42
N ALA A 145 -2.00 -4.70 -3.58
CA ALA A 145 -1.93 -3.59 -2.63
C ALA A 145 -0.73 -3.72 -1.70
N PHE A 146 -0.49 -4.91 -1.15
CA PHE A 146 0.65 -5.21 -0.29
C PHE A 146 1.98 -4.96 -1.00
N VAL A 147 2.16 -5.46 -2.22
CA VAL A 147 3.40 -5.27 -2.99
C VAL A 147 3.64 -3.78 -3.28
N VAL A 148 2.61 -3.05 -3.70
CA VAL A 148 2.71 -1.62 -4.00
C VAL A 148 2.98 -0.81 -2.74
N ALA A 149 2.29 -1.09 -1.63
CA ALA A 149 2.51 -0.45 -0.34
C ALA A 149 3.92 -0.76 0.19
N HIS A 150 4.37 -2.00 0.11
CA HIS A 150 5.71 -2.40 0.52
C HIS A 150 6.78 -1.63 -0.28
N ARG A 151 6.59 -1.49 -1.59
CA ARG A 151 7.47 -0.68 -2.44
C ARG A 151 7.42 0.81 -2.07
N PHE A 152 6.23 1.34 -1.79
CA PHE A 152 6.05 2.72 -1.33
C PHE A 152 6.81 3.00 -0.03
N HIS A 153 6.72 2.09 0.95
CA HIS A 153 7.39 2.21 2.24
C HIS A 153 8.91 2.05 2.12
N ARG A 154 9.39 1.17 1.25
CA ARG A 154 10.83 0.95 0.99
C ARG A 154 11.48 2.13 0.26
N ASN A 155 10.74 2.84 -0.60
CA ASN A 155 11.25 3.97 -1.38
C ASN A 155 10.90 5.35 -0.77
N ARG A 156 10.71 5.40 0.55
CA ARG A 156 10.45 6.68 1.24
C ARG A 156 11.67 7.59 1.10
N PRO A 157 11.48 8.86 0.72
CA PRO A 157 12.59 9.80 0.66
C PRO A 157 13.05 10.11 2.08
N GLY A 158 14.30 10.56 2.18
CA GLY A 158 14.82 11.14 3.41
C GLY A 158 14.11 12.43 3.80
N SER A 159 14.62 13.06 4.87
CA SER A 159 14.25 14.44 5.17
C SER A 159 14.69 15.38 4.03
N LEU A 160 14.10 16.58 3.94
CA LEU A 160 14.52 17.56 2.94
C LEU A 160 16.02 17.86 3.05
N GLU A 161 16.55 17.96 4.26
CA GLU A 161 17.99 18.19 4.49
C GLU A 161 18.85 17.07 3.92
N GLU A 162 18.41 15.82 4.02
CA GLU A 162 19.10 14.66 3.48
C GLU A 162 19.08 14.65 1.94
N GLU A 163 17.94 14.96 1.33
CA GLU A 163 17.82 15.06 -0.13
C GLU A 163 18.63 16.24 -0.68
N LEU A 164 18.66 17.39 0.03
CA LEU A 164 19.50 18.54 -0.35
C LEU A 164 21.00 18.21 -0.23
N ARG A 165 21.37 17.43 0.79
CA ARG A 165 22.75 16.96 0.98
C ARG A 165 23.18 16.03 -0.15
N LEU A 166 22.34 15.06 -0.51
CA LEU A 166 22.56 14.20 -1.67
C LEU A 166 22.68 15.01 -2.97
N ALA A 167 21.84 16.03 -3.15
CA ALA A 167 21.91 16.91 -4.31
C ALA A 167 23.20 17.77 -4.37
N ARG A 168 23.87 18.00 -3.23
CA ARG A 168 25.22 18.62 -3.19
C ARG A 168 26.36 17.66 -3.50
N GLY A 169 26.09 16.35 -3.60
CA GLY A 169 27.13 15.33 -3.74
C GLY A 169 27.90 15.07 -2.45
N GLU A 170 27.34 15.43 -1.29
CA GLU A 170 27.88 14.99 -0.01
C GLU A 170 27.50 13.51 0.21
N ASP A 171 28.46 12.71 0.69
CA ASP A 171 28.28 11.28 0.92
C ASP A 171 27.05 11.00 1.82
N GLU A 172 26.42 9.84 1.61
CA GLU A 172 25.39 9.33 2.50
C GLU A 172 25.92 9.36 3.95
N LEU A 173 25.06 9.78 4.89
CA LEU A 173 25.49 9.81 6.30
C LEU A 173 25.66 8.32 6.60
N PRO A 174 26.83 7.88 7.12
CA PRO A 174 27.06 6.46 7.38
C PRO A 174 25.87 5.98 8.20
N ASP A 175 25.09 5.05 7.63
CA ASP A 175 23.75 4.61 8.09
C ASP A 175 23.66 4.76 9.60
N ALA A 176 23.33 5.97 10.08
CA ALA A 176 23.19 6.19 11.49
C ALA A 176 21.89 5.47 11.71
N PRO A 177 21.89 4.31 12.41
CA PRO A 177 20.75 3.42 12.40
C PRO A 177 19.54 4.29 12.70
N THR A 178 18.61 4.37 11.75
CA THR A 178 17.42 5.21 11.87
C THR A 178 16.50 4.74 13.00
N GLN A 179 16.91 3.69 13.74
CA GLN A 179 16.71 3.66 15.18
C GLN A 179 17.39 4.87 15.80
N ARG A 180 16.64 6.00 15.87
CA ARG A 180 16.73 6.84 17.07
C ARG A 180 16.78 5.86 18.24
N GLN A 181 17.94 5.68 18.87
CA GLN A 181 18.03 4.87 20.08
C GLN A 181 16.97 5.46 20.98
N ARG A 182 15.88 4.71 21.16
CA ARG A 182 14.79 5.21 21.98
C ARG A 182 15.43 5.49 23.32
N PRO A 183 15.24 6.68 23.89
CA PRO A 183 15.79 6.97 25.19
C PRO A 183 15.36 5.84 26.13
N LYS A 184 16.26 5.33 26.96
CA LYS A 184 15.98 4.17 27.85
C LYS A 184 14.75 4.39 28.75
N TRP A 185 14.34 5.65 28.94
CA TRP A 185 13.17 6.06 29.70
C TRP A 185 11.84 6.01 28.92
N SER A 186 11.84 5.69 27.61
CA SER A 186 10.60 5.57 26.85
C SER A 186 9.79 4.37 27.37
N PRO A 187 8.57 4.58 27.90
CA PRO A 187 7.76 3.52 28.53
C PRO A 187 7.30 2.43 27.55
N LEU A 188 7.57 2.58 26.25
CA LEU A 188 7.30 1.58 25.21
C LEU A 188 8.47 0.62 24.95
N VAL A 189 9.59 0.78 25.66
CA VAL A 189 10.78 -0.09 25.54
C VAL A 189 10.87 -1.10 26.68
N GLN A 190 10.19 -0.85 27.79
CA GLN A 190 10.08 -1.80 28.90
C GLN A 190 8.70 -2.42 28.88
N THR A 191 8.51 -3.49 28.12
CA THR A 191 7.64 -4.62 28.48
C THR A 191 7.66 -5.64 27.33
N ASP A 192 8.55 -6.63 27.43
CA ASP A 192 8.26 -7.95 26.86
C ASP A 192 7.17 -8.68 27.69
N ASP A 193 6.84 -8.14 28.87
CA ASP A 193 5.77 -8.62 29.74
C ASP A 193 4.55 -7.70 29.61
N GLY A 194 3.61 -8.05 28.74
CA GLY A 194 2.36 -7.30 28.61
C GLY A 194 1.75 -6.96 29.97
N LEU A 195 1.44 -5.68 30.19
CA LEU A 195 0.69 -5.14 31.34
C LEU A 195 1.23 -5.52 32.74
N LYS A 196 1.83 -4.55 33.44
CA LYS A 196 1.29 -4.07 34.74
C LYS A 196 1.58 -2.58 34.92
N MET A 197 0.51 -1.77 34.95
CA MET A 197 0.58 -0.40 35.43
C MET A 197 0.97 -0.41 36.92
N PRO A 198 1.80 0.53 37.39
CA PRO A 198 2.13 0.61 38.80
C PRO A 198 0.85 0.82 39.61
N VAL A 199 0.60 -0.10 40.54
CA VAL A 199 -0.45 0.04 41.54
C VAL A 199 -0.21 1.35 42.27
N LYS A 200 -1.17 2.29 42.20
CA LYS A 200 -1.17 3.50 43.02
C LYS A 200 -1.14 3.06 44.48
N THR A 201 0.04 3.06 45.08
CA THR A 201 0.19 2.97 46.53
C THR A 201 -0.39 4.24 47.13
N ASN A 202 -1.57 4.13 47.74
CA ASN A 202 -2.19 5.17 48.55
C ASN A 202 -1.22 5.56 49.67
N VAL A 203 -0.57 6.71 49.52
CA VAL A 203 0.11 7.37 50.64
C VAL A 203 -0.99 7.90 51.55
N LYS A 204 -1.12 7.29 52.73
CA LYS A 204 -1.99 7.78 53.79
C LYS A 204 -1.32 9.04 54.35
N PRO A 205 -1.99 10.20 54.40
CA PRO A 205 -1.41 11.38 55.02
C PRO A 205 -1.29 11.11 56.53
N ASP A 206 -0.08 11.29 57.05
CA ASP A 206 0.15 11.33 58.50
C ASP A 206 -0.72 12.45 59.08
N LYS A 207 -1.45 12.10 60.14
CA LYS A 207 -2.18 13.07 60.96
C LYS A 207 -1.28 13.42 62.13
N ASP A 208 -1.04 14.72 62.26
CA ASP A 208 -0.44 15.37 63.43
C ASP A 208 -1.12 14.97 64.76
#